data_AF-A0A174B2I0-F1
#
_entry.id   AF-A0A174B2I0-F1
#
_cell.length_a   1.000
_cell.length_b   1.000
_cell.length_c   1.000
_cell.angle_alpha   90.00
_cell.angle_beta   90.00
_cell.angle_gamma   90.00
#
_symmetry.space_group_name_H-M   'P 1'
#
loop_
_entity.id
_entity.type
_entity.pdbx_description
1 polymer ?
#
loop_
_entity_poly.entity_id
_entity_poly.type
_entity_poly.pdbx_seq_one_letter_code
_entity_poly.pdbx_strand_id
1 'polypeptide(L)'
;MRIELCKGDTMTAKEYEKVLKDREKAWTNEEFKPHKLTEEEIEKRGTHLKMDDFRIIYKILRILQNSMDLEEFDRNSISAEVLGLSTPKWSRIMIMLLDAGYITGAETWYDMRCGCKSVMLSGTELTLKGLEYLEENSLMKKAANMI
;
A
#
# COMPACT_ATOMS: atom_id res chain seq x y z
N MET A 1 -36.90 -8.55 -20.55
CA MET A 1 -35.92 -8.78 -19.48
C MET A 1 -34.96 -7.60 -19.46
N ARG A 2 -34.95 -6.79 -18.39
CA ARG A 2 -34.05 -5.62 -18.24
C ARG A 2 -32.90 -6.03 -17.31
N ILE A 3 -31.67 -5.75 -17.70
CA ILE A 3 -30.45 -6.06 -16.92
C ILE A 3 -29.99 -4.73 -16.31
N GLU A 4 -29.91 -4.66 -14.98
CA GLU A 4 -29.38 -3.49 -14.28
C GLU A 4 -27.85 -3.57 -14.22
N LEU A 5 -27.18 -2.49 -14.64
CA LEU A 5 -25.77 -2.27 -14.34
C LEU A 5 -25.65 -1.12 -13.33
N CYS A 6 -24.61 -1.20 -12.49
CA CYS A 6 -24.32 -0.28 -11.39
C CYS A 6 -24.19 1.18 -11.86
N LYS A 7 -25.33 1.88 -12.00
CA LYS A 7 -25.56 3.35 -11.92
C LYS A 7 -26.95 3.76 -12.44
N GLY A 8 -28.01 3.00 -12.17
CA GLY A 8 -29.41 3.46 -12.32
C GLY A 8 -29.94 3.67 -13.75
N ASP A 9 -29.09 3.59 -14.78
CA ASP A 9 -29.53 3.65 -16.18
C ASP A 9 -29.94 2.25 -16.67
N THR A 10 -31.22 2.05 -17.00
CA THR A 10 -31.71 0.78 -17.55
C THR A 10 -31.49 0.74 -19.05
N MET A 11 -30.58 -0.12 -19.53
CA MET A 11 -30.41 -0.40 -20.95
C MET A 11 -31.41 -1.45 -21.43
N THR A 12 -31.90 -1.28 -22.66
CA THR A 12 -32.65 -2.32 -23.37
C THR A 12 -31.71 -3.47 -23.77
N ALA A 13 -32.27 -4.67 -23.95
CA ALA A 13 -31.49 -5.84 -24.37
C ALA A 13 -30.72 -5.59 -25.70
N LYS A 14 -31.29 -4.79 -26.62
CA LYS A 14 -30.64 -4.42 -27.88
C LYS A 14 -29.44 -3.50 -27.67
N GLU A 15 -29.54 -2.55 -26.75
CA GLU A 15 -28.42 -1.66 -26.41
C GLU A 15 -27.29 -2.44 -25.71
N TYR A 16 -27.65 -3.39 -24.85
CA TYR A 16 -26.68 -4.27 -24.19
C TYR A 16 -25.92 -5.12 -25.21
N GLU A 17 -26.65 -5.77 -26.13
CA GLU A 17 -26.08 -6.56 -27.21
C GLU A 17 -25.12 -5.74 -28.07
N LYS A 18 -25.49 -4.49 -28.38
CA LYS A 18 -24.64 -3.57 -29.14
C LYS A 18 -23.37 -3.23 -28.37
N VAL A 19 -23.47 -2.90 -27.08
CA VAL A 19 -22.30 -2.62 -26.23
C VAL A 19 -21.38 -3.82 -26.13
N LEU A 20 -21.91 -5.05 -26.05
CA LEU A 20 -21.09 -6.25 -26.07
C LEU A 20 -20.33 -6.40 -27.39
N LYS A 21 -21.01 -6.24 -28.54
CA LYS A 21 -20.36 -6.30 -29.86
C LYS A 21 -19.33 -5.21 -30.07
N ASP A 22 -19.60 -3.99 -29.59
CA ASP A 22 -18.67 -2.87 -29.66
C ASP A 22 -17.43 -3.14 -28.77
N ARG A 23 -17.62 -3.73 -27.59
CA ARG A 23 -16.52 -4.17 -26.70
C ARG A 23 -15.71 -5.31 -27.28
N GLU A 24 -16.35 -6.33 -27.86
CA GLU A 24 -15.68 -7.44 -28.54
C GLU A 24 -14.85 -6.92 -29.72
N LYS A 25 -15.42 -6.02 -30.53
CA LYS A 25 -14.71 -5.38 -31.64
C LYS A 25 -13.50 -4.57 -31.15
N ALA A 26 -13.63 -3.83 -30.05
CA ALA A 26 -12.50 -3.14 -29.41
C ALA A 26 -11.45 -4.11 -28.85
N TRP A 27 -11.85 -5.25 -28.30
CA TRP A 27 -10.96 -6.29 -27.76
C TRP A 27 -10.17 -7.01 -28.87
N THR A 28 -10.73 -7.08 -30.08
CA THR A 28 -10.06 -7.64 -31.25
C THR A 28 -9.15 -6.65 -31.98
N ASN A 29 -9.15 -5.37 -31.60
CA ASN A 29 -8.21 -4.37 -32.13
C ASN A 29 -6.78 -4.72 -31.69
N GLU A 30 -5.83 -4.64 -32.62
CA GLU A 30 -4.41 -4.93 -32.36
C GLU A 30 -3.78 -4.00 -31.32
N GLU A 31 -4.28 -2.78 -31.16
CA GLU A 31 -3.88 -1.86 -30.08
C GLU A 31 -4.26 -2.35 -28.67
N PHE A 32 -5.27 -3.21 -28.55
CA PHE A 32 -5.81 -3.69 -27.28
C PHE A 32 -5.65 -5.20 -27.07
N LYS A 33 -4.90 -5.89 -27.94
CA LYS A 33 -4.55 -7.28 -27.70
C LYS A 33 -3.80 -7.38 -26.37
N PRO A 34 -4.23 -8.25 -25.43
CA PRO A 34 -3.49 -8.46 -24.19
C PRO A 34 -2.11 -9.02 -24.55
N HIS A 35 -1.10 -8.16 -24.51
CA HIS A 35 0.28 -8.57 -24.61
C HIS A 35 0.73 -9.10 -23.25
N LYS A 36 1.52 -10.17 -23.28
CA LYS A 36 2.21 -10.65 -22.08
C LYS A 36 3.25 -9.60 -21.74
N LEU A 37 3.00 -8.82 -20.68
CA LEU A 37 3.94 -7.79 -20.21
C LEU A 37 5.36 -8.35 -20.15
N THR A 38 6.31 -7.60 -20.68
CA THR A 38 7.72 -7.99 -20.61
C THR A 38 8.23 -7.90 -19.18
N GLU A 39 9.31 -8.61 -18.86
CA GLU A 39 9.93 -8.55 -17.54
C GLU A 39 10.36 -7.10 -17.19
N GLU A 40 10.85 -6.34 -18.18
CA GLU A 40 11.16 -4.91 -18.06
C GLU A 40 9.93 -4.05 -17.80
N GLU A 41 8.79 -4.31 -18.44
CA GLU A 41 7.54 -3.57 -18.21
C GLU A 41 6.93 -3.90 -16.85
N ILE A 42 7.05 -5.16 -16.41
CA ILE A 42 6.66 -5.62 -15.07
C ILE A 42 7.56 -4.99 -14.02
N GLU A 43 8.87 -4.89 -14.28
CA GLU A 43 9.81 -4.20 -13.41
C GLU A 43 9.51 -2.70 -13.36
N LYS A 44 9.34 -2.03 -14.50
CA LYS A 44 9.05 -0.59 -14.59
C LYS A 44 7.67 -0.19 -14.02
N ARG A 45 6.67 -1.09 -14.05
CA ARG A 45 5.35 -0.87 -13.43
C ARG A 45 5.27 -1.37 -11.99
N GLY A 46 5.98 -2.44 -11.66
CA GLY A 46 6.04 -3.06 -10.32
C GLY A 46 6.92 -2.27 -9.35
N THR A 47 7.95 -1.60 -9.86
CA THR A 47 8.84 -0.70 -9.10
C THR A 47 8.09 0.46 -8.46
N HIS A 48 7.13 1.09 -9.16
CA HIS A 48 6.49 2.29 -8.61
C HIS A 48 5.44 1.98 -7.52
N LEU A 49 4.72 0.85 -7.58
CA LEU A 49 3.62 0.59 -6.64
C LEU A 49 4.01 -0.33 -5.47
N LYS A 50 5.07 -1.14 -5.59
CA LYS A 50 5.56 -1.99 -4.49
C LYS A 50 6.77 -1.40 -3.76
N MET A 51 7.68 -0.69 -4.45
CA MET A 51 8.88 -0.13 -3.80
C MET A 51 8.54 1.01 -2.83
N ASP A 52 7.51 1.80 -3.13
CA ASP A 52 7.09 2.92 -2.28
C ASP A 52 6.71 2.46 -0.87
N ASP A 53 5.98 1.33 -0.75
CA ASP A 53 5.56 0.78 0.54
C ASP A 53 6.75 0.24 1.34
N PHE A 54 7.68 -0.47 0.69
CA PHE A 54 8.91 -0.92 1.34
C PHE A 54 9.82 0.25 1.76
N ARG A 55 9.87 1.33 0.97
CA ARG A 55 10.60 2.56 1.33
C ARG A 55 9.98 3.22 2.55
N ILE A 56 8.65 3.28 2.61
CA ILE A 56 7.94 3.80 3.78
C ILE A 56 8.22 2.94 5.01
N ILE A 57 8.14 1.61 4.89
CA ILE A 57 8.47 0.68 5.98
C ILE A 57 9.90 0.93 6.47
N TYR A 58 10.88 0.98 5.57
CA TYR A 58 12.26 1.26 5.94
C TYR A 58 12.40 2.63 6.63
N LYS A 59 11.75 3.67 6.11
CA LYS A 59 11.74 5.01 6.71
C LYS A 59 11.18 4.99 8.14
N ILE A 60 10.05 4.30 8.37
CA ILE A 60 9.46 4.14 9.71
C ILE A 60 10.46 3.47 10.66
N LEU A 61 11.02 2.33 10.26
CA LEU A 61 11.97 1.59 11.10
C LEU A 61 13.23 2.39 11.40
N ARG A 62 13.74 3.17 10.43
CA ARG A 62 14.90 4.07 10.64
C ARG A 62 14.60 5.24 11.57
N ILE A 63 13.41 5.81 11.49
CA ILE A 63 12.99 6.87 12.42
C ILE A 63 12.96 6.32 13.85
N LEU A 64 12.36 5.14 14.04
CA LEU A 64 12.31 4.47 15.34
C LEU A 64 13.71 4.10 15.86
N GLN A 65 14.60 3.62 14.98
CA GLN A 65 16.01 3.35 15.33
C GLN A 65 16.71 4.63 15.81
N ASN A 66 16.54 5.74 15.09
CA ASN A 66 17.19 7.01 15.42
C ASN A 66 16.63 7.63 16.72
N SER A 67 15.42 7.24 17.14
CA SER A 67 14.81 7.72 18.38
C SER A 67 15.11 6.84 19.60
N MET A 68 15.89 5.75 19.47
CA MET A 68 16.16 4.83 20.59
C MET A 68 16.90 5.48 21.77
N ASP A 69 17.65 6.56 21.51
CA ASP A 69 18.36 7.32 22.56
C ASP A 69 17.50 8.43 23.20
N LEU A 70 16.23 8.57 22.77
CA LEU A 70 15.30 9.56 23.31
C LEU A 70 14.44 8.96 24.43
N GLU A 71 14.18 9.76 25.47
CA GLU A 71 13.27 9.36 26.56
C GLU A 71 11.83 9.15 26.06
N GLU A 72 11.38 9.96 25.09
CA GLU A 72 10.09 9.81 24.44
C GLU A 72 10.22 9.99 22.92
N PHE A 73 9.62 9.05 22.19
CA PHE A 73 9.52 9.10 20.74
C PHE A 73 8.43 10.09 20.27
N ASP A 74 8.79 11.01 19.37
CA ASP A 74 7.79 11.87 18.70
C ASP A 74 6.95 11.06 17.70
N ARG A 75 5.76 10.67 18.15
CA ARG A 75 4.77 9.92 17.37
C ARG A 75 4.34 10.62 16.08
N ASN A 76 4.44 11.95 15.99
CA ASN A 76 4.08 12.69 14.79
C ASN A 76 5.08 12.47 13.64
N SER A 77 6.32 12.11 13.96
CA SER A 77 7.39 11.86 12.99
C SER A 77 7.09 10.70 12.02
N ILE A 78 6.22 9.78 12.41
CA ILE A 78 5.73 8.67 11.57
C ILE A 78 4.22 8.77 11.29
N SER A 79 3.62 9.95 11.44
CA SER A 79 2.20 10.15 11.14
C SER A 79 1.89 9.92 9.65
N ALA A 80 0.62 9.61 9.34
CA ALA A 80 0.18 9.40 7.96
C ALA A 80 0.48 10.61 7.06
N GLU A 81 0.29 11.83 7.58
CA GLU A 81 0.57 13.09 6.88
C GLU A 81 2.05 13.26 6.55
N VAL A 82 2.94 13.10 7.54
CA VAL A 82 4.39 13.21 7.36
C VAL A 82 4.95 12.16 6.39
N LEU A 83 4.29 11.00 6.31
CA LEU A 83 4.63 9.93 5.39
C LEU A 83 3.96 10.05 4.01
N GLY A 84 3.10 11.05 3.79
CA GLY A 84 2.38 11.24 2.53
C GLY A 84 1.38 10.11 2.23
N LEU A 85 0.81 9.50 3.26
CA LEU A 85 -0.12 8.38 3.18
C LEU A 85 -1.53 8.81 3.57
N SER A 86 -2.52 8.09 3.02
CA SER A 86 -3.85 8.10 3.61
C SER A 86 -3.84 7.36 4.95
N THR A 87 -4.65 7.83 5.92
CA THR A 87 -4.80 7.18 7.23
C THR A 87 -5.10 5.67 7.12
N PRO A 88 -5.98 5.20 6.22
CA PRO A 88 -6.23 3.77 6.10
C PRO A 88 -5.03 2.96 5.58
N LYS A 89 -4.19 3.54 4.72
CA LYS A 89 -2.97 2.87 4.24
C LYS A 89 -1.91 2.82 5.33
N TRP A 90 -1.75 3.93 6.04
CA TRP A 90 -0.87 4.02 7.21
C TRP A 90 -1.22 2.98 8.27
N SER A 91 -2.50 2.90 8.69
CA SER A 91 -2.93 1.91 9.69
C SER A 91 -2.61 0.47 9.26
N ARG A 92 -2.83 0.14 7.99
CA ARG A 92 -2.52 -1.20 7.45
C ARG A 92 -1.01 -1.51 7.51
N ILE A 93 -0.17 -0.56 7.13
CA ILE A 93 1.30 -0.72 7.23
C ILE A 93 1.71 -0.92 8.69
N MET A 94 1.22 -0.08 9.60
CA MET A 94 1.56 -0.19 11.03
C MET A 94 1.12 -1.54 11.62
N ILE A 95 -0.09 -2.02 11.28
CA ILE A 95 -0.58 -3.34 11.69
C ILE A 95 0.29 -4.45 11.12
N MET A 96 0.69 -4.37 9.84
CA MET A 96 1.60 -5.37 9.26
C MET A 96 2.93 -5.43 9.99
N LEU A 97 3.48 -4.28 10.41
CA LEU A 97 4.74 -4.23 11.16
C LEU A 97 4.59 -4.78 12.58
N LEU A 98 3.45 -4.53 13.24
CA LEU A 98 3.12 -5.08 14.55
C LEU A 98 2.92 -6.59 14.48
N ASP A 99 2.07 -7.07 13.58
CA ASP A 99 1.74 -8.49 13.41
C ASP A 99 2.97 -9.31 13.00
N ALA A 100 3.85 -8.74 12.16
CA ALA A 100 5.11 -9.37 11.79
C ALA A 100 6.19 -9.26 12.88
N GLY A 101 5.97 -8.49 13.94
CA GLY A 101 6.89 -8.30 15.06
C GLY A 101 8.13 -7.48 14.70
N TYR A 102 8.05 -6.56 13.73
CA TYR A 102 9.13 -5.61 13.44
C TYR A 102 9.10 -4.42 14.42
N ILE A 103 7.91 -4.05 14.89
CA ILE A 103 7.69 -3.02 15.91
C ILE A 103 6.78 -3.57 17.02
N THR A 104 6.78 -2.94 18.18
CA THR A 104 5.91 -3.28 19.33
C THR A 104 5.35 -2.01 19.99
N GLY A 105 4.54 -2.14 21.04
CA GLY A 105 4.10 -1.02 21.87
C GLY A 105 3.07 -0.09 21.21
N ALA A 106 2.14 -0.67 20.46
CA ALA A 106 1.01 0.04 19.89
C ALA A 106 -0.28 -0.77 20.07
N GLU A 107 -1.41 -0.06 20.14
CA GLU A 107 -2.73 -0.65 20.27
C GLU A 107 -3.45 -0.65 18.94
N THR A 108 -4.19 -1.73 18.65
CA THR A 108 -5.00 -1.84 17.43
C THR A 108 -6.45 -2.14 17.79
N TRP A 109 -7.39 -1.55 17.06
CA TRP A 109 -8.82 -1.81 17.21
C TRP A 109 -9.52 -1.73 15.86
N TYR A 110 -10.73 -2.25 15.80
CA TYR A 110 -11.60 -2.06 14.63
C TYR A 110 -12.41 -0.77 14.81
N ASP A 111 -12.21 0.22 13.94
CA ASP A 111 -12.96 1.47 13.99
C ASP A 111 -14.22 1.35 13.12
N MET A 112 -15.36 1.28 13.80
CA MET A 112 -16.69 1.13 13.19
C MET A 112 -17.08 2.31 12.30
N ARG A 113 -16.50 3.50 12.51
CA ARG A 113 -16.83 4.71 11.73
C ARG A 113 -16.23 4.68 10.34
N CYS A 114 -15.03 4.12 10.19
CA CYS A 114 -14.34 4.01 8.90
C CYS A 114 -14.35 2.58 8.33
N GLY A 115 -14.85 1.59 9.08
CA GLY A 115 -14.97 0.20 8.63
C GLY A 115 -13.61 -0.48 8.40
N CYS A 116 -12.57 -0.07 9.14
CA CYS A 116 -11.25 -0.66 9.03
C CYS A 116 -10.51 -0.70 10.38
N LYS A 117 -9.44 -1.50 10.44
CA LYS A 117 -8.55 -1.54 11.61
C LYS A 117 -7.75 -0.23 11.71
N SER A 118 -7.67 0.29 12.92
CA SER A 118 -6.95 1.50 13.30
C SER A 118 -5.84 1.18 14.30
N VAL A 119 -4.88 2.10 14.42
CA VAL A 119 -3.69 1.97 15.28
C VAL A 119 -3.51 3.24 16.11
N MET A 120 -3.09 3.07 17.37
CA MET A 120 -2.68 4.14 18.28
C MET A 120 -1.27 3.83 18.79
N LEU A 121 -0.38 4.80 18.65
CA LEU A 121 0.98 4.73 19.14
C LEU A 121 0.99 5.14 20.63
N SER A 122 1.23 4.19 21.53
CA SER A 122 1.24 4.40 22.98
C SER A 122 2.64 4.27 23.60
N GLY A 123 3.52 3.46 23.00
CA GLY A 123 4.92 3.30 23.40
C GLY A 123 5.69 2.56 22.30
N THR A 124 5.58 3.06 21.06
CA THR A 124 5.99 2.29 19.89
C THR A 124 7.51 2.18 19.80
N GLU A 125 8.00 0.94 19.76
CA GLU A 125 9.44 0.63 19.79
C GLU A 125 9.84 -0.27 18.62
N LEU A 126 11.09 -0.12 18.18
CA LEU A 126 11.73 -1.03 17.24
C LEU A 126 12.13 -2.33 17.95
N THR A 127 11.88 -3.47 17.32
CA THR A 127 12.29 -4.78 17.87
C THR A 127 13.64 -5.24 17.32
N LEU A 128 14.22 -6.29 17.90
CA LEU A 128 15.40 -6.96 17.33
C LEU A 128 15.18 -7.39 15.87
N LYS A 129 14.01 -7.96 15.55
CA LYS A 129 13.66 -8.36 14.18
C LYS A 129 13.58 -7.15 13.24
N GLY A 130 13.13 -6.00 13.75
CA GLY A 130 13.15 -4.73 13.03
C GLY A 130 14.57 -4.28 12.71
N LEU A 131 15.51 -4.41 13.66
CA LEU A 131 16.93 -4.12 13.45
C LEU A 131 17.57 -5.07 12.42
N GLU A 132 17.31 -6.38 12.52
CA GLU A 132 17.77 -7.37 11.53
C GLU A 132 17.29 -7.03 10.12
N TYR A 133 16.01 -6.67 9.98
CA TYR A 133 15.45 -6.23 8.69
C TYR A 133 16.18 -5.00 8.12
N LEU A 134 16.54 -4.03 8.97
CA LEU A 134 17.31 -2.86 8.55
C LEU A 134 18.72 -3.23 8.11
N GLU A 135 19.35 -4.23 8.73
CA GLU A 135 20.71 -4.67 8.38
C GLU A 135 20.77 -5.50 7.09
N GLU A 136 19.85 -6.46 6.92
CA GLU A 136 19.86 -7.44 5.83
C GLU A 136 19.37 -6.87 4.48
N ASN A 137 18.54 -5.82 4.50
CA ASN A 137 18.03 -5.20 3.27
C ASN A 137 19.04 -4.27 2.58
N SER A 138 20.13 -4.85 2.09
CA SER A 138 21.17 -4.17 1.29
C SER A 138 20.64 -3.51 0.01
N LEU A 139 19.55 -4.03 -0.59
CA LEU A 139 18.86 -3.44 -1.74
C LEU A 139 18.18 -2.09 -1.38
N MET A 140 17.58 -1.99 -0.19
CA MET A 140 16.92 -0.75 0.27
C MET A 140 17.92 0.28 0.82
N LYS A 141 19.03 -0.17 1.45
CA LYS A 141 20.18 0.70 1.77
C LYS A 141 20.66 1.45 0.53
N LYS A 142 20.70 0.79 -0.64
CA LYS A 142 21.05 1.43 -1.92
C LYS A 142 19.99 2.41 -2.42
N ALA A 143 18.70 2.08 -2.31
CA ALA A 143 17.60 2.94 -2.76
C ALA A 143 17.44 4.22 -1.92
N ALA A 144 17.71 4.18 -0.61
CA ALA A 144 17.67 5.34 0.26
C ALA A 144 18.78 6.37 -0.03
N ASN A 145 19.93 5.91 -0.54
CA ASN A 145 21.06 6.77 -0.93
C ASN A 145 20.91 7.37 -2.34
N MET A 146 19.84 7.02 -3.07
CA MET A 146 19.54 7.55 -4.41
C MET A 146 18.46 8.65 -4.37
N ILE A 147 18.20 9.22 -3.19
CA ILE A 147 17.34 10.40 -2.99
C ILE A 147 18.24 11.64 -2.92
#